data_AF-A0A9W9K7H3-F1
#
_entry.id   AF-A0A9W9K7H3-F1
#
_cell.length_a   1.000
_cell.length_b   1.000
_cell.length_c   1.000
_cell.angle_alpha   90.00
_cell.angle_beta   90.00
_cell.angle_gamma   90.00
#
_symmetry.space_group_name_H-M   'P 1'
#
loop_
_entity.id
_entity.type
_entity.pdbx_description
1 polymer ?
#
loop_
_entity_poly.entity_id
_entity_poly.type
_entity_poly.pdbx_seq_one_letter_code
_entity_poly.pdbx_strand_id
1 'polypeptide(L)'
;MSVTKHPRRPPPLTELAAVIERPLRSNFATATASVVQCPDLRQPPFHLAASGLSGNPCVADIGGQQNLFPTLNLNAKYLLSSLAGDMQIGVNNNNNNNTPDFNNTDSLKVTNGTRVIQINPKTQSPTCDPTPSTNSALMLNLYGSDVKPGPVLKITARARTGEKNFTNCILEGLQEVYGESQPVSLGGAFLLKLARPSSM
;
A
#
# COMPACT_ATOMS: atom_id res chain seq x y z
N MET A 1 6.27 8.49 -19.42
CA MET A 1 4.94 8.36 -18.81
C MET A 1 4.46 9.76 -18.46
N SER A 2 3.18 10.09 -18.63
CA SER A 2 2.64 11.34 -18.08
C SER A 2 2.28 11.12 -16.62
N VAL A 3 2.71 12.02 -15.74
CA VAL A 3 2.45 11.94 -14.29
C VAL A 3 1.60 13.15 -13.90
N THR A 4 0.39 12.89 -13.40
CA THR A 4 -0.47 13.92 -12.80
C THR A 4 -0.38 13.83 -11.27
N LYS A 5 -0.25 14.98 -10.62
CA LYS A 5 -0.13 15.06 -9.16
C LYS A 5 -1.39 15.68 -8.58
N HIS A 6 -1.94 15.04 -7.56
CA HIS A 6 -3.15 15.47 -6.88
C HIS A 6 -2.86 15.65 -5.39
N PRO A 7 -2.56 16.87 -4.92
CA PRO A 7 -2.32 17.13 -3.50
C PRO A 7 -3.53 16.73 -2.66
N ARG A 8 -3.28 16.04 -1.55
CA ARG A 8 -4.31 15.66 -0.58
C ARG A 8 -4.15 16.49 0.69
N ARG A 9 -5.26 16.77 1.36
CA ARG A 9 -5.29 17.35 2.72
C ARG A 9 -5.93 16.31 3.64
N PRO A 10 -5.17 15.26 4.03
CA PRO A 10 -5.73 14.19 4.82
C PRO A 10 -6.10 14.71 6.22
N PRO A 11 -7.20 14.23 6.81
CA PRO A 11 -7.51 14.48 8.21
C PRO A 11 -6.43 13.91 9.16
N PRO A 12 -6.36 14.38 10.41
CA PRO A 12 -5.44 13.84 11.40
C PRO A 12 -5.69 12.34 11.65
N LEU A 13 -4.63 11.58 11.97
CA LEU A 13 -4.74 10.14 12.23
C LEU A 13 -5.72 9.81 13.37
N THR A 14 -5.83 10.69 14.37
CA THR A 14 -6.79 10.51 15.48
C THR A 14 -8.24 10.59 15.02
N GLU A 15 -8.54 11.46 14.06
CA GLU A 15 -9.87 11.58 13.45
C GLU A 15 -10.15 10.36 12.57
N LEU A 16 -9.20 10.00 11.69
CA LEU A 16 -9.32 8.83 10.82
C LEU A 16 -9.52 7.55 11.63
N ALA A 17 -8.87 7.41 12.79
CA ALA A 17 -9.06 6.27 13.67
C ALA A 17 -10.54 6.12 14.10
N ALA A 18 -11.17 7.20 14.56
CA ALA A 18 -12.57 7.17 14.97
C ALA A 18 -13.51 6.86 13.79
N VAL A 19 -13.27 7.49 12.63
CA VAL A 19 -14.05 7.27 11.41
C VAL A 19 -13.96 5.82 10.93
N ILE A 20 -12.77 5.21 11.00
CA ILE A 20 -12.52 3.83 10.57
C ILE A 20 -13.07 2.81 11.57
N GLU A 21 -12.98 3.07 12.87
CA GLU A 21 -13.41 2.11 13.89
C GLU A 21 -14.92 1.85 13.83
N ARG A 22 -15.72 2.91 13.61
CA ARG A 22 -17.18 2.85 13.59
C ARG A 22 -17.74 1.80 12.60
N PRO A 23 -17.45 1.85 11.28
CA PRO A 23 -17.98 0.87 10.32
C PRO A 23 -17.44 -0.55 10.57
N LEU A 24 -16.21 -0.68 11.09
CA LEU A 24 -15.66 -1.97 11.44
C LEU A 24 -16.42 -2.60 12.62
N ARG A 25 -16.78 -1.83 13.65
CA ARG A 25 -17.58 -2.34 14.79
C ARG A 25 -18.99 -2.77 14.38
N SER A 26 -19.55 -2.18 13.33
CA SER A 26 -20.85 -2.62 12.79
C SER A 26 -20.77 -3.96 12.04
N ASN A 27 -19.57 -4.39 11.62
CA ASN A 27 -19.39 -5.51 10.70
C ASN A 27 -18.48 -6.63 11.25
N PHE A 28 -17.88 -6.41 12.42
CA PHE A 28 -17.02 -7.36 13.13
C PHE A 28 -17.37 -7.37 14.61
N ALA A 29 -17.39 -8.55 15.23
CA ALA A 29 -17.73 -8.70 16.65
C ALA A 29 -16.79 -7.91 17.56
N THR A 30 -15.51 -7.79 17.18
CA THR A 30 -14.55 -6.92 17.86
C THR A 30 -13.74 -6.15 16.82
N ALA A 31 -13.66 -4.83 16.95
CA ALA A 31 -12.82 -3.99 16.13
C ALA A 31 -12.32 -2.76 16.88
N THR A 32 -11.09 -2.34 16.56
CA THR A 32 -10.45 -1.14 17.10
C THR A 32 -9.62 -0.45 16.01
N ALA A 33 -9.59 0.87 16.00
CA ALA A 33 -8.61 1.65 15.25
C ALA A 33 -8.03 2.73 16.18
N SER A 34 -6.71 2.78 16.28
CA SER A 34 -6.01 3.67 17.20
C SER A 34 -4.72 4.17 16.59
N VAL A 35 -4.29 5.37 16.96
CA VAL A 35 -2.96 5.88 16.60
C VAL A 35 -1.94 5.27 17.55
N VAL A 36 -0.89 4.66 17.00
CA VAL A 36 0.22 4.09 17.77
C VAL A 36 1.55 4.46 17.13
N GLN A 37 2.64 4.36 17.89
CA GLN A 37 3.98 4.37 17.29
C GLN A 37 4.16 3.13 16.41
N CYS A 38 4.63 3.32 15.18
CA CYS A 38 4.89 2.23 14.25
C CYS A 38 5.93 1.26 14.85
N PRO A 39 5.62 -0.05 14.96
CA PRO A 39 6.62 -1.04 15.33
C PRO A 39 7.67 -1.18 14.21
N ASP A 40 8.84 -1.74 14.51
CA ASP A 40 9.82 -2.04 13.47
C ASP A 40 9.29 -3.14 12.53
N LEU A 41 8.88 -2.75 11.33
CA LEU A 41 8.24 -3.64 10.35
C LEU A 41 9.20 -4.63 9.69
N ARG A 42 10.51 -4.54 9.95
CA ARG A 42 11.49 -5.57 9.56
C ARG A 42 11.37 -6.83 10.41
N GLN A 43 10.77 -6.70 11.60
CA GLN A 43 10.59 -7.79 12.55
C GLN A 43 9.33 -8.62 12.24
N PRO A 44 9.18 -9.82 12.83
CA PRO A 44 7.92 -10.54 12.79
C PRO A 44 6.75 -9.66 13.26
N PRO A 45 5.57 -9.78 12.63
CA PRO A 45 5.21 -10.76 11.61
C PRO A 45 5.38 -10.27 10.16
N PHE A 46 5.87 -9.05 9.93
CA PHE A 46 5.79 -8.41 8.62
C PHE A 46 7.01 -8.66 7.74
N HIS A 47 8.22 -8.66 8.32
CA HIS A 47 9.47 -8.90 7.58
C HIS A 47 9.64 -8.00 6.33
N LEU A 48 9.20 -6.74 6.42
CA LEU A 48 9.34 -5.78 5.32
C LEU A 48 10.81 -5.37 5.17
N ALA A 49 11.15 -4.82 3.99
CA ALA A 49 12.49 -4.32 3.68
C ALA A 49 12.91 -3.11 4.54
N ALA A 50 11.98 -2.56 5.33
CA ALA A 50 12.03 -1.19 5.78
C ALA A 50 11.28 -1.06 7.13
N SER A 51 11.76 -0.21 8.05
CA SER A 51 11.34 -0.26 9.47
C SER A 51 10.00 0.39 9.79
N GLY A 52 9.52 1.29 8.93
CA GLY A 52 8.33 2.10 9.22
C GLY A 52 7.57 2.48 7.96
N LEU A 53 6.50 3.25 8.14
CA LEU A 53 5.65 3.72 7.04
C LEU A 53 5.51 5.25 7.03
N SER A 54 6.09 5.98 7.99
CA SER A 54 5.85 7.43 8.12
C SER A 54 6.79 8.26 7.24
N GLY A 55 6.43 9.54 7.08
CA GLY A 55 7.19 10.54 6.32
C GLY A 55 6.76 10.62 4.85
N ASN A 56 6.38 11.81 4.40
CA ASN A 56 5.92 12.12 3.04
C ASN A 56 5.09 11.01 2.35
N PRO A 57 3.97 10.57 2.95
CA PRO A 57 3.20 9.46 2.39
C PRO A 57 2.51 9.88 1.09
N CYS A 58 2.54 8.99 0.09
CA CYS A 58 1.81 9.16 -1.15
C CYS A 58 1.24 7.83 -1.64
N VAL A 59 0.23 7.90 -2.51
CA VAL A 59 -0.33 6.76 -3.22
C VAL A 59 -0.21 7.04 -4.71
N ALA A 60 0.14 6.02 -5.48
CA ALA A 60 0.21 6.08 -6.92
C ALA A 60 -0.62 4.97 -7.56
N ASP A 61 -1.40 5.35 -8.57
CA ASP A 61 -2.12 4.46 -9.46
C ASP A 61 -1.43 4.53 -10.82
N ILE A 62 -0.93 3.39 -11.30
CA ILE A 62 -0.09 3.27 -12.49
C ILE A 62 -0.74 2.29 -13.45
N GLY A 63 -0.92 2.70 -14.71
CA GLY A 63 -1.48 1.84 -15.75
C GLY A 63 -2.99 1.72 -15.62
N GLY A 64 -3.52 0.49 -15.63
CA GLY A 64 -4.95 0.25 -15.45
C GLY A 64 -5.47 -0.96 -16.21
N GLN A 65 -6.75 -1.27 -16.02
CA GLN A 65 -7.41 -2.42 -16.62
C GLN A 65 -7.37 -2.41 -18.16
N GLN A 66 -7.30 -1.24 -18.78
CA GLN A 66 -7.14 -1.06 -20.23
C GLN A 66 -5.84 -1.67 -20.79
N ASN A 67 -4.82 -1.92 -19.95
CA ASN A 67 -3.62 -2.63 -20.36
C ASN A 67 -3.78 -4.15 -20.31
N LEU A 68 -4.83 -4.66 -19.66
CA LEU A 68 -5.12 -6.09 -19.49
C LEU A 68 -6.13 -6.60 -20.50
N PHE A 69 -7.18 -5.82 -20.77
CA PHE A 69 -8.36 -6.23 -21.53
C PHE A 69 -8.77 -5.16 -22.56
N PRO A 70 -9.29 -5.52 -23.76
CA PRO A 70 -9.52 -6.89 -24.26
C PRO A 70 -8.26 -7.62 -24.70
N THR A 71 -7.22 -6.87 -25.07
CA THR A 71 -5.93 -7.42 -25.50
C THR A 71 -4.84 -6.91 -24.58
N LEU A 72 -3.95 -7.81 -24.16
CA LEU A 72 -2.84 -7.49 -23.29
C LEU A 72 -1.86 -6.51 -23.95
N ASN A 73 -1.61 -5.38 -23.30
CA ASN A 73 -0.60 -4.41 -23.72
C ASN A 73 0.78 -4.77 -23.13
N LEU A 74 1.57 -5.55 -23.87
CA LEU A 74 2.92 -5.96 -23.46
C LEU A 74 3.93 -4.81 -23.35
N ASN A 75 3.59 -3.61 -23.86
CA ASN A 75 4.45 -2.42 -23.75
C ASN A 75 4.23 -1.66 -22.44
N ALA A 76 3.18 -1.98 -21.67
CA ALA A 76 2.93 -1.37 -20.36
C ALA A 76 3.89 -1.95 -19.30
N LYS A 77 5.16 -1.52 -19.36
CA LYS A 77 6.24 -1.91 -18.44
C LYS A 77 6.71 -0.71 -17.63
N TYR A 78 7.00 -0.94 -16.35
CA TYR A 78 7.40 0.09 -15.40
C TYR A 78 8.54 -0.40 -14.52
N LEU A 79 9.44 0.51 -14.14
CA LEU A 79 10.50 0.25 -13.17
C LEU A 79 10.12 0.88 -11.83
N LEU A 80 10.13 0.09 -10.75
CA LEU A 80 9.78 0.59 -9.41
C LEU A 80 10.70 1.74 -8.96
N SER A 81 11.97 1.74 -9.36
CA SER A 81 12.92 2.84 -9.07
C SER A 81 12.50 4.15 -9.74
N SER A 82 12.13 4.11 -11.02
CA SER A 82 11.64 5.29 -11.74
C SER A 82 10.33 5.80 -11.13
N LEU A 83 9.41 4.88 -10.78
CA LEU A 83 8.16 5.23 -10.10
C LEU A 83 8.40 5.87 -8.73
N ALA A 84 9.40 5.42 -7.97
CA ALA A 84 9.76 6.04 -6.69
C ALA A 84 10.21 7.51 -6.86
N GLY A 85 10.92 7.81 -7.95
CA GLY A 85 11.26 9.17 -8.35
C GLY A 85 10.02 10.01 -8.68
N ASP A 86 9.09 9.47 -9.48
CA ASP A 86 7.82 10.12 -9.82
C ASP A 86 6.96 10.40 -8.57
N MET A 87 6.97 9.46 -7.62
CA MET A 87 6.31 9.53 -6.32
C MET A 87 7.03 10.47 -5.32
N GLN A 88 8.21 10.98 -5.66
CA GLN A 88 9.04 11.87 -4.83
C GLN A 88 9.40 11.28 -3.47
N ILE A 89 9.57 9.95 -3.41
CA ILE A 89 9.92 9.24 -2.18
C ILE A 89 11.41 9.43 -1.88
N GLY A 90 11.78 9.77 -0.65
CA GLY A 90 13.19 9.90 -0.25
C GLY A 90 13.91 11.13 -0.82
N VAL A 91 13.19 12.03 -1.52
CA VAL A 91 13.71 13.34 -1.91
C VAL A 91 13.70 14.23 -0.66
N ASN A 92 14.85 14.35 0.01
CA ASN A 92 15.03 15.33 1.07
C ASN A 92 14.97 16.74 0.47
N ASN A 93 13.92 17.52 0.76
CA ASN A 93 13.84 18.95 0.41
C ASN A 93 14.86 19.83 1.15
N ASN A 94 15.87 19.23 1.79
CA ASN A 94 16.98 19.94 2.42
C ASN A 94 18.18 19.82 1.48
N ASN A 95 18.77 20.97 1.09
CA ASN A 95 19.89 21.18 0.16
C ASN A 95 21.22 20.46 0.51
N ASN A 96 21.18 19.25 1.07
CA ASN A 96 22.35 18.41 1.29
C ASN A 96 22.37 17.36 0.17
N ASN A 97 23.52 17.23 -0.50
CA ASN A 97 23.82 16.42 -1.70
C ASN A 97 23.55 14.88 -1.61
N ASN A 98 22.62 14.41 -0.77
CA ASN A 98 22.30 13.00 -0.56
C ASN A 98 20.85 12.64 -0.96
N THR A 99 20.22 13.40 -1.85
CA THR A 99 18.97 12.96 -2.50
C THR A 99 19.28 11.80 -3.46
N PRO A 100 18.61 10.64 -3.34
CA PRO A 100 18.83 9.53 -4.27
C PRO A 100 18.48 9.99 -5.70
N ASP A 101 19.40 9.83 -6.63
CA ASP A 101 19.11 10.04 -8.05
C ASP A 101 18.40 8.81 -8.61
N PHE A 102 17.07 8.87 -8.66
CA PHE A 102 16.26 7.80 -9.22
C PHE A 102 16.42 7.64 -10.75
N ASN A 103 17.09 8.58 -11.41
CA ASN A 103 17.45 8.48 -12.84
C ASN A 103 18.81 7.80 -13.06
N ASN A 104 19.65 7.68 -12.02
CA ASN A 104 20.91 6.95 -12.06
C ASN A 104 20.85 5.73 -11.15
N THR A 105 20.37 4.61 -11.72
CA THR A 105 20.17 3.36 -10.98
C THR A 105 21.45 2.76 -10.40
N ASP A 106 22.62 3.09 -10.95
CA ASP A 106 23.91 2.54 -10.49
C ASP A 106 24.31 3.07 -9.10
N SER A 107 23.73 4.21 -8.69
CA SER A 107 23.95 4.82 -7.37
C SER A 107 22.94 4.35 -6.30
N LEU A 108 21.85 3.70 -6.72
CA LEU A 108 20.75 3.34 -5.83
C LEU A 108 21.01 2.00 -5.15
N LYS A 109 21.19 2.03 -3.83
CA LYS A 109 21.18 0.81 -3.02
C LYS A 109 19.73 0.36 -2.78
N VAL A 110 19.25 -0.55 -3.62
CA VAL A 110 17.89 -1.10 -3.52
C VAL A 110 17.86 -2.35 -2.64
N THR A 111 16.94 -2.37 -1.67
CA THR A 111 16.57 -3.60 -0.95
C THR A 111 15.20 -4.05 -1.46
N ASN A 112 15.15 -5.10 -2.27
CA ASN A 112 13.91 -5.58 -2.87
C ASN A 112 13.32 -6.74 -2.04
N GLY A 113 12.17 -6.49 -1.40
CA GLY A 113 11.39 -7.49 -0.66
C GLY A 113 10.21 -8.06 -1.45
N THR A 114 10.13 -7.79 -2.76
CA THR A 114 8.96 -8.15 -3.59
C THR A 114 8.84 -9.67 -3.73
N ARG A 115 7.60 -10.15 -3.64
CA ARG A 115 7.23 -11.54 -3.91
C ARG A 115 6.25 -11.59 -5.07
N VAL A 116 6.35 -12.64 -5.88
CA VAL A 116 5.46 -12.88 -7.00
C VAL A 116 4.69 -14.15 -6.73
N ILE A 117 3.37 -14.10 -6.94
CA ILE A 117 2.50 -15.27 -6.88
C ILE A 117 2.21 -15.72 -8.30
N GLN A 118 2.45 -17.01 -8.60
CA GLN A 118 2.22 -17.61 -9.90
C GLN A 118 1.48 -18.93 -9.76
N ILE A 119 0.66 -19.29 -10.76
CA ILE A 119 0.08 -20.62 -10.85
C ILE A 119 1.07 -21.51 -11.58
N ASN A 120 1.52 -22.59 -10.93
CA ASN A 120 2.35 -23.59 -11.57
C ASN A 120 1.53 -24.32 -12.64
N PRO A 121 1.95 -24.30 -13.91
CA PRO A 121 1.16 -24.86 -15.02
C PRO A 121 1.00 -26.38 -14.95
N LYS A 122 1.89 -27.09 -14.24
CA LYS A 122 1.86 -28.55 -14.09
C LYS A 122 0.98 -28.96 -12.91
N THR A 123 1.16 -28.33 -11.75
CA THR A 123 0.45 -28.72 -10.51
C THR A 123 -0.86 -27.95 -10.30
N GLN A 124 -1.11 -26.89 -11.08
CA GLN A 124 -2.21 -25.94 -10.91
C GLN A 124 -2.28 -25.27 -9.53
N SER A 125 -1.19 -25.34 -8.76
CA SER A 125 -1.10 -24.77 -7.42
C SER A 125 -0.42 -23.39 -7.45
N PRO A 126 -0.80 -22.47 -6.55
CA PRO A 126 -0.07 -21.21 -6.39
C PRO A 126 1.31 -21.43 -5.76
N THR A 127 2.32 -20.72 -6.24
CA THR A 127 3.63 -20.55 -5.58
C THR A 127 3.83 -19.08 -5.20
N CYS A 128 4.69 -18.80 -4.23
CA CYS A 128 4.99 -17.44 -3.78
C CYS A 128 6.50 -17.30 -3.58
N ASP A 129 7.16 -16.70 -4.55
CA ASP A 129 8.61 -16.70 -4.65
C ASP A 129 9.17 -15.27 -4.60
N PRO A 130 10.34 -15.04 -3.98
CA PRO A 130 11.00 -13.74 -4.06
C PRO A 130 11.43 -13.45 -5.51
N THR A 131 11.39 -12.19 -5.91
CA THR A 131 11.92 -11.75 -7.21
C THR A 131 13.11 -10.82 -7.03
N PRO A 132 14.22 -11.02 -7.75
CA PRO A 132 15.32 -10.04 -7.76
C PRO A 132 14.95 -8.81 -8.60
N SER A 133 13.94 -8.90 -9.47
CA SER A 133 13.60 -7.84 -10.41
C SER A 133 12.79 -6.72 -9.75
N THR A 134 13.10 -5.48 -10.11
CA THR A 134 12.30 -4.27 -9.82
C THR A 134 11.38 -3.91 -10.98
N ASN A 135 11.25 -4.79 -11.98
CA ASN A 135 10.36 -4.60 -13.11
C ASN A 135 8.92 -4.94 -12.69
N SER A 136 8.00 -4.19 -13.26
CA SER A 136 6.56 -4.36 -13.08
C SER A 136 5.84 -4.04 -14.38
N ALA A 137 4.56 -4.40 -14.48
CA ALA A 137 3.81 -4.22 -15.72
C ALA A 137 2.31 -4.10 -15.49
N LEU A 138 1.61 -3.64 -16.53
CA LEU A 138 0.14 -3.63 -16.68
C LEU A 138 -0.57 -2.64 -15.76
N MET A 139 -0.58 -2.88 -14.45
CA MET A 139 -1.28 -2.06 -13.45
C MET A 139 -0.63 -2.20 -12.07
N LEU A 140 -0.45 -1.09 -11.37
CA LEU A 140 0.04 -1.07 -9.99
C LEU A 140 -0.73 -0.06 -9.14
N ASN A 141 -1.02 -0.46 -7.90
CA ASN A 141 -1.49 0.43 -6.84
C ASN A 141 -0.42 0.44 -5.75
N LEU A 142 0.27 1.57 -5.57
CA LEU A 142 1.42 1.68 -4.70
C LEU A 142 1.17 2.65 -3.55
N TYR A 143 1.67 2.30 -2.38
CA TYR A 143 1.87 3.22 -1.26
C TYR A 143 3.37 3.49 -1.12
N GLY A 144 3.74 4.77 -1.03
CA GLY A 144 5.11 5.24 -0.84
C GLY A 144 5.25 6.12 0.39
N SER A 145 6.42 6.11 1.01
CA SER A 145 6.79 6.99 2.12
C SER A 145 8.30 7.01 2.33
N ASP A 146 8.79 7.93 3.16
CA ASP A 146 10.21 8.02 3.55
C ASP A 146 10.66 6.87 4.47
N VAL A 147 9.75 5.95 4.82
CA VAL A 147 10.02 4.78 5.66
C VAL A 147 10.54 5.15 7.06
N LYS A 148 10.13 6.30 7.59
CA LYS A 148 10.53 6.75 8.91
C LYS A 148 9.68 6.06 9.99
N PRO A 149 10.22 5.87 11.21
CA PRO A 149 9.39 5.64 12.38
C PRO A 149 8.42 6.82 12.57
N GLY A 150 7.25 6.56 13.13
CA GLY A 150 6.27 7.60 13.42
C GLY A 150 4.90 7.04 13.77
N PRO A 151 3.93 7.92 14.04
CA PRO A 151 2.57 7.49 14.32
C PRO A 151 1.91 6.88 13.08
N VAL A 152 1.19 5.77 13.30
CA VAL A 152 0.41 5.05 12.28
C VAL A 152 -0.94 4.63 12.85
N LEU A 153 -1.90 4.34 11.96
CA LEU A 153 -3.16 3.70 12.32
C LEU A 153 -2.92 2.20 12.56
N LYS A 154 -3.12 1.73 13.79
CA LYS A 154 -3.25 0.30 14.10
C LYS A 154 -4.72 -0.05 14.10
N ILE A 155 -5.12 -0.80 13.08
CA ILE A 155 -6.49 -1.25 12.88
C ILE A 155 -6.54 -2.75 13.16
N THR A 156 -7.44 -3.18 14.03
CA THR A 156 -7.70 -4.60 14.29
C THR A 156 -9.18 -4.88 14.14
N ALA A 157 -9.51 -6.01 13.52
CA ALA A 157 -10.86 -6.50 13.40
C ALA A 157 -10.83 -8.04 13.50
N ARG A 158 -11.79 -8.62 14.20
CA ARG A 158 -11.89 -10.06 14.41
C ARG A 158 -13.35 -10.49 14.39
N ALA A 159 -13.56 -11.68 13.83
CA ALA A 159 -14.87 -12.33 13.67
C ALA A 159 -15.85 -11.44 12.91
N ARG A 160 -15.77 -11.50 11.57
CA ARG A 160 -16.69 -10.80 10.68
C ARG A 160 -18.11 -11.30 10.92
N THR A 161 -19.03 -10.37 11.19
CA THR A 161 -20.46 -10.63 11.45
C THR A 161 -21.36 -10.04 10.36
N GLY A 162 -20.86 -9.04 9.60
CA GLY A 162 -21.57 -8.47 8.45
C GLY A 162 -21.02 -8.93 7.11
N GLU A 163 -21.61 -8.42 6.03
CA GLU A 163 -21.27 -8.83 4.66
C GLU A 163 -19.97 -8.21 4.16
N LYS A 164 -19.65 -6.98 4.57
CA LYS A 164 -18.49 -6.23 4.06
C LYS A 164 -17.18 -6.85 4.53
N ASN A 165 -16.19 -6.92 3.64
CA ASN A 165 -14.84 -7.32 4.04
C ASN A 165 -14.12 -6.16 4.77
N PHE A 166 -12.93 -6.45 5.32
CA PHE A 166 -12.16 -5.49 6.11
C PHE A 166 -11.88 -4.17 5.37
N THR A 167 -11.46 -4.25 4.11
CA THR A 167 -11.10 -3.07 3.31
C THR A 167 -12.32 -2.27 2.85
N ASN A 168 -13.43 -2.93 2.54
CA ASN A 168 -14.68 -2.27 2.14
C ASN A 168 -15.29 -1.49 3.31
N CYS A 169 -15.25 -2.03 4.53
CA CYS A 169 -15.66 -1.28 5.73
C CYS A 169 -14.89 0.03 5.88
N ILE A 170 -13.57 0.00 5.64
CA ILE A 170 -12.71 1.18 5.73
C ILE A 170 -13.05 2.17 4.61
N LEU A 171 -13.10 1.68 3.36
CA LEU A 171 -13.34 2.51 2.17
C LEU A 171 -14.68 3.24 2.26
N GLU A 172 -15.75 2.48 2.50
CA GLU A 172 -17.11 3.05 2.52
C GLU A 172 -17.30 3.98 3.72
N GLY A 173 -16.70 3.68 4.88
CA GLY A 173 -16.78 4.57 6.04
C GLY A 173 -16.05 5.90 5.83
N LEU A 174 -14.90 5.89 5.14
CA LEU A 174 -14.23 7.13 4.73
C LEU A 174 -15.07 7.89 3.71
N GLN A 175 -15.68 7.20 2.73
CA GLN A 175 -16.52 7.83 1.71
C GLN A 175 -17.78 8.46 2.31
N GLU A 176 -18.42 7.82 3.30
CA GLU A 176 -19.59 8.35 4.00
C GLU A 176 -19.30 9.67 4.70
N VAL A 177 -18.09 9.84 5.27
CA VAL A 177 -17.71 11.04 6.03
C VAL A 177 -17.15 12.14 5.14
N TYR A 178 -16.26 11.79 4.19
CA TYR A 178 -15.48 12.78 3.43
C TYR A 178 -15.97 13.01 2.00
N GLY A 179 -16.73 12.05 1.44
CA GLY A 179 -17.26 12.12 0.07
C GLY A 179 -16.20 12.37 -1.00
N GLU A 180 -16.68 12.80 -2.18
CA GLU A 180 -15.82 13.10 -3.33
C GLU A 180 -15.10 14.45 -3.19
N SER A 181 -15.55 15.33 -2.30
CA SER A 181 -14.98 16.66 -2.10
C SER A 181 -13.67 16.64 -1.29
N GLN A 182 -13.48 15.63 -0.44
CA GLN A 182 -12.26 15.46 0.36
C GLN A 182 -11.74 14.00 0.27
N PRO A 183 -11.22 13.58 -0.89
CA PRO A 183 -10.74 12.22 -1.07
C PRO A 183 -9.59 11.87 -0.11
N VAL A 184 -9.72 10.74 0.59
CA VAL A 184 -8.72 10.20 1.50
C VAL A 184 -8.06 8.98 0.85
N SER A 185 -6.73 9.01 0.76
CA SER A 185 -5.93 7.86 0.30
C SER A 185 -5.27 7.19 1.50
N LEU A 186 -5.41 5.86 1.60
CA LEU A 186 -4.85 5.05 2.68
C LEU A 186 -3.99 3.93 2.09
N GLY A 187 -2.84 3.67 2.71
CA GLY A 187 -1.95 2.58 2.34
C GLY A 187 -1.19 2.06 3.55
N GLY A 188 -0.58 0.88 3.41
CA GLY A 188 0.16 0.21 4.49
C GLY A 188 0.14 -1.30 4.32
N ALA A 189 0.33 -2.00 5.42
CA ALA A 189 0.30 -3.46 5.47
C ALA A 189 -0.60 -3.95 6.59
N PHE A 190 -1.24 -5.10 6.39
CA PHE A 190 -2.00 -5.78 7.43
C PHE A 190 -1.75 -7.29 7.39
N LEU A 191 -1.91 -7.94 8.54
CA LEU A 191 -1.75 -9.38 8.70
C LEU A 191 -3.12 -10.04 8.88
N LEU A 192 -3.42 -11.03 8.05
CA LEU A 192 -4.55 -11.92 8.23
C LEU A 192 -4.12 -13.10 9.12
N LYS A 193 -4.38 -13.01 10.43
CA LYS A 193 -3.93 -14.02 11.42
C LYS A 193 -4.68 -15.35 11.31
N LEU A 194 -5.98 -15.27 11.05
CA LEU A 194 -6.88 -16.43 10.92
C LEU A 194 -7.91 -16.06 9.86
N ALA A 195 -7.98 -16.86 8.80
CA ALA A 195 -9.04 -16.81 7.83
C ALA A 195 -9.60 -18.21 7.64
N ARG A 196 -10.93 -18.30 7.61
CA ARG A 196 -11.57 -19.41 6.91
C ARG A 196 -11.63 -18.99 5.45
N PRO A 197 -11.16 -19.81 4.50
CA PRO A 197 -11.35 -19.51 3.10
C PRO A 197 -12.84 -19.29 2.84
N SER A 198 -13.16 -18.31 2.01
CA SER A 198 -14.50 -18.21 1.43
C SER A 198 -14.80 -19.57 0.80
N SER A 199 -15.88 -20.24 1.23
CA SER A 199 -16.41 -21.36 0.48
C SER A 199 -16.73 -20.84 -0.92
N MET A 200 -15.99 -21.31 -1.92
CA MET A 200 -16.39 -21.17 -3.32
C MET A 200 -17.68 -21.94 -3.56
#